data_AF-A0A2M8PCW1-F1
#
_entry.id   AF-A0A2M8PCW1-F1
#
_cell.length_a   1.000
_cell.length_b   1.000
_cell.length_c   1.000
_cell.angle_alpha   90.00
_cell.angle_beta   90.00
_cell.angle_gamma   90.00
#
_symmetry.space_group_name_H-M   'P 1'
#
loop_
_entity.id
_entity.type
_entity.pdbx_description
1 polymer ?
#
loop_
_entity_poly.entity_id
_entity_poly.type
_entity_poly.pdbx_seq_one_letter_code
_entity_poly.pdbx_strand_id
1 'polypeptide(L)'
;MLFPYYAERVTCITLIAALALIVFGVALGGLFGIALGSSGAGIGLWALLQGLRQGRGVRLYDTYLLVQGSVTGRVRRIPYSEILGLAFTRRGGLALLYHQAVTAQEALPSEALVGLRAAEQAPSQRFLLTARLAQPEALRAALLERLSSSLRVPEAQILRLARRQRLRDALIVLLALLATPLYVLIFSRVLLSALSGAR
;
A
#
# COMPACT_ATOMS: atom_id res chain seq x y z
N MET A 1 -9.90 3.32 19.52
CA MET A 1 -9.26 1.98 19.58
C MET A 1 -8.35 1.77 18.38
N LEU A 2 -7.14 1.20 18.54
CA LEU A 2 -6.17 0.96 17.46
C LEU A 2 -6.10 -0.54 17.10
N PHE A 3 -6.20 -0.82 15.80
CA PHE A 3 -6.05 -2.15 15.22
C PHE A 3 -4.83 -2.16 14.29
N PRO A 4 -3.67 -2.61 14.77
CA PRO A 4 -2.44 -2.55 14.01
C PRO A 4 -2.45 -3.51 12.84
N TYR A 5 -1.67 -3.19 11.80
CA TYR A 5 -1.38 -4.16 10.75
C TYR A 5 -0.53 -5.30 11.29
N TYR A 6 -0.63 -6.44 10.62
CA TYR A 6 0.24 -7.57 10.85
C TYR A 6 1.65 -7.21 10.37
N ALA A 7 2.52 -6.95 11.33
CA ALA A 7 3.96 -6.86 11.13
C ALA A 7 4.57 -8.12 11.73
N GLU A 8 5.42 -8.80 10.98
CA GLU A 8 6.23 -9.86 11.56
C GLU A 8 7.20 -9.25 12.58
N ARG A 9 7.42 -9.97 13.69
CA ARG A 9 8.40 -9.53 14.69
C ARG A 9 9.77 -9.60 14.06
N VAL A 10 10.34 -8.43 13.77
CA VAL A 10 11.76 -8.30 13.43
C VAL A 10 12.53 -8.57 14.71
N THR A 11 13.23 -9.70 14.77
CA THR A 11 14.12 -10.02 15.88
C THR A 11 15.49 -9.37 15.65
N CYS A 12 16.24 -9.11 16.73
CA CYS A 12 17.62 -8.62 16.58
C CYS A 12 18.47 -9.56 15.71
N ILE A 13 18.15 -10.86 15.73
CA ILE A 13 18.83 -11.89 14.94
C ILE A 13 18.68 -11.64 13.43
N THR A 14 17.52 -11.23 12.94
CA THR A 14 17.34 -10.98 11.49
C THR A 14 18.13 -9.78 11.00
N LEU A 15 18.25 -8.74 11.82
CA LEU A 15 19.08 -7.57 11.51
C LEU A 15 20.57 -7.91 11.54
N ILE A 16 21.02 -8.68 12.54
CA ILE A 16 22.41 -9.15 12.64
C ILE A 16 22.77 -10.03 11.45
N ALA A 17 21.89 -10.96 11.05
CA ALA A 17 22.11 -11.83 9.90
C ALA A 17 22.19 -11.03 8.59
N ALA A 18 21.32 -10.04 8.40
CA ALA A 18 21.36 -9.15 7.22
C ALA A 18 22.68 -8.38 7.15
N LEU A 19 23.13 -7.81 8.26
CA LEU A 19 24.39 -7.07 8.35
C LEU A 19 25.60 -7.99 8.07
N ALA A 20 25.61 -9.19 8.66
CA ALA A 20 26.67 -10.17 8.48
C ALA A 20 26.80 -10.60 7.01
N LEU A 21 25.67 -10.82 6.31
CA LEU A 21 25.67 -11.14 4.87
C LEU A 21 26.22 -10.00 4.02
N ILE A 22 25.92 -8.74 4.37
CA ILE A 22 26.46 -7.56 3.66
C ILE A 22 27.97 -7.48 3.86
N VAL A 23 28.44 -7.55 5.11
CA VAL A 23 29.88 -7.46 5.43
C VAL A 23 30.66 -8.61 4.79
N PHE A 24 30.14 -9.84 4.88
CA PHE A 24 30.76 -11.01 4.27
C PHE A 24 30.77 -10.92 2.74
N GLY A 25 29.68 -10.43 2.13
CA GLY A 25 29.60 -10.19 0.68
C GLY A 25 30.63 -9.17 0.19
N VAL A 26 30.82 -8.07 0.92
CA VAL A 26 31.85 -7.07 0.61
C VAL A 26 33.26 -7.65 0.75
N ALA A 27 33.50 -8.44 1.80
CA ALA A 27 34.81 -9.06 2.04
C ALA A 27 35.21 -10.10 0.98
N LEU A 28 34.25 -10.87 0.46
CA LEU A 28 34.52 -11.94 -0.51
C LEU A 28 34.78 -11.40 -1.92
N GLY A 29 34.19 -10.25 -2.27
CA GLY A 29 34.30 -9.66 -3.60
C GLY A 29 33.69 -10.51 -4.72
N GLY A 30 33.86 -10.03 -5.96
CA GLY A 30 33.38 -10.73 -7.16
C GLY A 30 31.86 -10.92 -7.22
N LEU A 31 31.40 -11.79 -8.14
CA LEU A 31 29.97 -12.03 -8.36
C LEU A 31 29.27 -12.67 -7.16
N PHE A 32 29.97 -13.55 -6.44
CA PHE A 32 29.42 -14.21 -5.25
C PHE A 32 29.24 -13.21 -4.09
N GLY A 33 30.21 -12.31 -3.89
CA GLY A 33 30.10 -11.23 -2.91
C GLY A 33 28.95 -10.27 -3.19
N ILE A 34 28.74 -9.90 -4.47
CA ILE A 34 27.61 -9.06 -4.90
C ILE A 34 26.26 -9.75 -4.64
N ALA A 35 26.13 -11.04 -4.95
CA ALA A 35 24.90 -11.80 -4.72
C ALA A 35 24.58 -11.91 -3.22
N LEU A 36 25.58 -12.15 -2.38
CA LEU A 36 25.43 -12.24 -0.94
C LEU A 36 25.07 -10.88 -0.32
N GLY A 37 25.78 -9.82 -0.73
CA GLY A 37 25.55 -8.46 -0.25
C GLY A 37 24.17 -7.92 -0.64
N SER A 38 23.72 -8.17 -1.88
CA SER A 38 22.38 -7.79 -2.32
C SER A 38 21.26 -8.56 -1.59
N SER A 39 21.49 -9.84 -1.28
CA SER A 39 20.57 -10.64 -0.47
C SER A 39 20.46 -10.08 0.96
N GLY A 40 21.60 -9.77 1.59
CA GLY A 40 21.63 -9.15 2.92
C GLY A 40 20.95 -7.77 2.93
N ALA A 41 21.20 -6.94 1.92
CA ALA A 41 20.53 -5.66 1.75
C ALA A 41 19.01 -5.81 1.58
N GLY A 42 18.55 -6.82 0.83
CA GLY A 42 17.13 -7.14 0.68
C GLY A 42 16.46 -7.52 2.01
N ILE A 43 17.11 -8.38 2.80
CA ILE A 43 16.61 -8.79 4.13
C ILE A 43 16.58 -7.58 5.08
N GLY A 44 17.64 -6.76 5.09
CA GLY A 44 17.72 -5.55 5.89
C GLY A 44 16.64 -4.53 5.54
N LEU A 45 16.42 -4.29 4.24
CA LEU A 45 15.34 -3.41 3.77
C LEU A 45 13.96 -3.94 4.15
N TRP A 46 13.73 -5.26 4.02
CA TRP A 46 12.49 -5.88 4.45
C TRP A 46 12.25 -5.70 5.96
N ALA A 47 13.27 -5.95 6.79
CA ALA A 47 13.19 -5.77 8.23
C ALA A 47 12.87 -4.31 8.60
N LEU A 48 13.51 -3.35 7.93
CA LEU A 48 13.24 -1.93 8.12
C LEU A 48 11.80 -1.56 7.72
N LEU A 49 11.29 -2.12 6.62
CA LEU A 49 9.89 -1.94 6.21
C LEU A 49 8.90 -2.51 7.23
N GLN A 50 9.20 -3.64 7.87
CA GLN A 50 8.38 -4.19 8.95
C GLN A 50 8.43 -3.29 10.20
N GLY A 51 9.61 -2.78 10.56
CA GLY A 51 9.77 -1.80 11.63
C GLY A 51 8.92 -0.54 11.40
N LEU A 52 8.99 0.03 10.19
CA LEU A 52 8.17 1.18 9.82
C LEU A 52 6.66 0.88 9.81
N ARG A 53 6.24 -0.38 9.73
CA ARG A 53 4.81 -0.75 9.81
C ARG A 53 4.29 -0.82 11.25
N GLN A 54 5.16 -0.85 12.25
CA GLN A 54 4.76 -0.88 13.66
C GLN A 54 4.02 0.42 14.03
N GLY A 55 2.91 0.30 14.77
CA GLY A 55 2.06 1.44 15.16
C GLY A 55 1.12 1.97 14.08
N ARG A 56 1.14 1.40 12.87
CA ARG A 56 0.22 1.72 11.77
C ARG A 56 -0.93 0.73 11.71
N GLY A 57 -2.09 1.20 11.26
CA GLY A 57 -3.28 0.37 11.19
C GLY A 57 -4.55 1.17 11.01
N VAL A 58 -5.64 0.60 11.52
CA VAL A 58 -6.97 1.22 11.52
C VAL A 58 -7.25 1.73 12.94
N ARG A 59 -7.59 3.01 13.06
CA ARG A 59 -8.04 3.59 14.34
C ARG A 59 -9.52 3.90 14.27
N LEU A 60 -10.27 3.38 15.22
CA LEU A 60 -11.68 3.70 15.40
C LEU A 60 -11.83 4.85 16.40
N TYR A 61 -12.58 5.87 16.01
CA TYR A 61 -13.09 6.96 16.84
C TYR A 61 -14.61 6.90 16.84
N ASP A 62 -15.27 7.75 17.62
CA ASP A 62 -16.72 7.61 17.83
C ASP A 62 -17.53 7.97 16.58
N THR A 63 -17.04 8.90 15.76
CA THR A 63 -17.75 9.40 14.57
C THR A 63 -17.07 9.04 13.25
N TYR A 64 -15.84 8.53 13.27
CA TYR A 64 -15.07 8.21 12.06
C TYR A 64 -14.02 7.13 12.31
N LEU A 65 -13.54 6.55 11.20
CA LEU A 65 -12.36 5.70 11.17
C LEU A 65 -11.18 6.40 10.50
N LEU A 66 -9.98 6.22 11.05
CA LEU A 66 -8.73 6.58 10.39
C LEU A 66 -8.07 5.34 9.83
N VAL A 67 -7.72 5.40 8.55
CA VAL A 67 -6.99 4.34 7.87
C VAL A 67 -5.72 4.92 7.27
N GLN A 68 -4.59 4.33 7.63
CA GLN A 68 -3.33 4.61 6.97
C GLN A 68 -3.01 3.45 6.03
N GLY A 69 -3.30 3.60 4.74
CA GLY A 69 -3.20 2.50 3.77
C GLY A 69 -1.76 2.04 3.44
N SER A 70 -0.77 2.92 3.61
CA SER A 70 0.63 2.60 3.30
C SER A 70 1.60 3.36 4.21
N VAL A 71 2.87 2.98 4.14
CA VAL A 71 3.97 3.57 4.91
C VAL A 71 4.13 5.06 4.62
N THR A 72 4.00 5.44 3.36
CA THR A 72 4.13 6.83 2.87
C THR A 72 2.78 7.50 2.61
N GLY A 73 1.68 6.78 2.83
CA GLY A 73 0.34 7.22 2.47
C GLY A 73 -0.23 8.22 3.47
N ARG A 74 -0.97 9.20 2.96
CA ARG A 74 -1.79 10.09 3.78
C ARG A 74 -2.78 9.27 4.62
N VAL A 75 -2.90 9.63 5.90
CA VAL A 75 -3.95 9.10 6.78
C VAL A 75 -5.29 9.58 6.26
N ARG A 76 -6.21 8.65 6.02
CA ARG A 76 -7.56 8.96 5.52
C ARG A 76 -8.55 8.90 6.66
N ARG A 77 -9.30 9.99 6.84
CA ARG A 77 -10.46 10.06 7.72
C ARG A 77 -11.70 9.70 6.91
N ILE A 78 -12.44 8.70 7.37
CA ILE A 78 -13.67 8.22 6.74
C ILE A 78 -14.77 8.24 7.81
N PRO A 79 -15.73 9.17 7.74
CA PRO A 79 -16.91 9.16 8.59
C PRO A 79 -17.72 7.87 8.41
N TYR A 80 -18.34 7.37 9.48
CA TYR A 80 -19.15 6.14 9.38
C TYR A 80 -20.37 6.30 8.46
N SER A 81 -20.92 7.51 8.38
CA SER A 81 -22.03 7.87 7.50
C SER A 81 -21.68 7.77 6.01
N GLU A 82 -20.40 7.84 5.65
CA GLU A 82 -19.94 7.80 4.25
C GLU A 82 -19.64 6.38 3.77
N ILE A 83 -19.72 5.37 4.65
CA ILE A 83 -19.39 3.99 4.34
C ILE A 83 -20.58 3.34 3.63
N LEU A 84 -20.35 2.95 2.38
CA LEU A 84 -21.34 2.25 1.56
C LEU A 84 -21.34 0.75 1.82
N GLY A 85 -20.18 0.21 2.17
CA GLY A 85 -19.98 -1.22 2.30
C GLY A 85 -18.63 -1.56 2.93
N LEU A 86 -18.60 -2.67 3.66
CA LEU A 86 -17.37 -3.26 4.18
C LEU A 86 -17.32 -4.77 3.93
N ALA A 87 -16.11 -5.30 3.81
CA ALA A 87 -15.87 -6.73 3.79
C ALA A 87 -14.51 -7.04 4.41
N PHE A 88 -14.37 -8.21 5.03
CA PHE A 88 -13.07 -8.72 5.46
C PHE A 88 -12.58 -9.76 4.46
N THR A 89 -11.37 -9.56 3.95
CA THR A 89 -10.78 -10.53 3.03
C THR A 89 -10.32 -11.78 3.78
N ARG A 90 -10.26 -12.93 3.10
CA ARG A 90 -9.75 -14.20 3.68
C ARG A 90 -8.36 -14.11 4.34
N ARG A 91 -7.57 -13.10 3.98
CA ARG A 91 -6.24 -12.85 4.55
C ARG A 91 -6.25 -11.87 5.73
N GLY A 92 -7.43 -11.51 6.26
CA GLY A 92 -7.57 -10.59 7.40
C GLY A 92 -7.33 -9.11 7.08
N GLY A 93 -7.40 -8.71 5.80
CA GLY A 93 -7.39 -7.29 5.42
C GLY A 93 -8.80 -6.73 5.30
N LEU A 94 -8.99 -5.46 5.63
CA LEU A 94 -10.25 -4.73 5.54
C LEU A 94 -10.42 -4.16 4.12
N ALA A 95 -11.58 -4.42 3.52
CA ALA A 95 -12.02 -3.80 2.27
C ALA A 95 -13.19 -2.87 2.58
N LEU A 96 -13.09 -1.60 2.17
CA LEU A 96 -14.09 -0.57 2.41
C LEU A 96 -14.44 0.14 1.11
N LEU A 97 -15.73 0.36 0.90
CA LEU A 97 -16.24 1.25 -0.13
C LEU A 97 -16.90 2.43 0.57
N TYR A 98 -16.50 3.65 0.24
CA TYR A 98 -17.01 4.88 0.86
C TYR A 98 -17.15 5.99 -0.16
N HIS A 99 -18.03 6.94 0.13
CA HIS A 99 -18.06 8.22 -0.58
C HIS A 99 -16.89 9.05 -0.12
N GLN A 100 -16.11 9.58 -1.05
CA GLN A 100 -15.17 10.63 -0.71
C GLN A 100 -15.85 11.97 -0.92
N ALA A 101 -16.02 12.72 0.16
CA ALA A 101 -16.32 14.15 0.05
C ALA A 101 -15.24 14.81 -0.82
N VAL A 102 -15.66 15.45 -1.91
CA VAL A 102 -14.77 16.30 -2.72
C VAL A 102 -14.37 17.45 -1.80
N THR A 103 -13.20 17.33 -1.21
CA THR A 103 -12.59 18.44 -0.49
C THR A 103 -12.24 19.44 -1.58
N ALA A 104 -12.91 20.60 -1.59
CA ALA A 104 -12.60 21.70 -2.49
C ALA A 104 -11.15 22.12 -2.26
N GLN A 105 -10.22 21.52 -2.99
CA GLN A 105 -8.80 21.74 -2.83
C GLN A 105 -8.36 22.65 -3.98
N GLU A 106 -8.13 23.91 -3.60
CA GLU A 106 -7.46 24.97 -4.37
C GLU A 106 -8.14 25.35 -5.68
N ALA A 107 -9.20 26.16 -5.55
CA ALA A 107 -9.57 27.09 -6.60
C ALA A 107 -8.38 28.03 -6.88
N LEU A 108 -7.59 27.69 -7.90
CA LEU A 108 -6.93 28.72 -8.70
C LEU A 108 -8.02 29.71 -9.13
N PRO A 109 -7.83 31.04 -8.99
CA PRO A 109 -8.82 32.02 -9.37
C PRO A 109 -8.95 32.03 -10.90
N SER A 110 -9.82 31.16 -11.40
CA SER A 110 -10.18 31.08 -12.81
C SER A 110 -11.61 31.58 -12.92
N GLU A 111 -11.80 32.88 -12.74
CA GLU A 111 -13.11 33.57 -12.76
C GLU A 111 -13.89 33.35 -14.07
N ALA A 112 -13.26 32.76 -15.10
CA ALA A 112 -13.89 32.44 -16.39
C ALA A 112 -14.63 31.09 -16.47
N LEU A 113 -14.59 30.21 -15.45
CA LEU A 113 -15.23 28.88 -15.49
C LEU A 113 -16.27 28.61 -14.39
N VAL A 114 -16.66 29.66 -13.65
CA VAL A 114 -17.50 29.57 -12.44
C VAL A 114 -18.94 29.14 -12.73
N GLY A 115 -19.44 29.33 -13.96
CA GLY A 115 -20.83 29.01 -14.32
C GLY A 115 -21.13 27.53 -14.62
N LEU A 116 -20.12 26.71 -14.96
CA LEU A 116 -20.35 25.35 -15.50
C LEU A 116 -19.83 24.20 -14.62
N ARG A 117 -19.04 24.45 -13.57
CA ARG A 117 -18.42 23.38 -12.75
C ARG A 117 -19.06 23.15 -11.38
N ALA A 118 -19.93 24.05 -10.93
CA ALA A 118 -20.51 23.99 -9.58
C ALA A 118 -21.77 23.10 -9.50
N ALA A 119 -22.40 22.79 -10.63
CA ALA A 119 -23.50 21.84 -10.69
C ALA A 119 -22.95 20.43 -10.89
N GLU A 120 -23.26 19.50 -9.97
CA GLU A 120 -23.14 18.05 -10.16
C GLU A 120 -21.74 17.39 -10.11
N GLN A 121 -20.83 17.81 -9.22
CA GLN A 121 -19.78 16.87 -8.80
C GLN A 121 -20.36 15.82 -7.85
N ALA A 122 -20.92 14.75 -8.45
CA ALA A 122 -21.43 13.60 -7.71
C ALA A 122 -20.35 13.04 -6.76
N PRO A 123 -20.74 12.57 -5.56
CA PRO A 123 -19.78 12.00 -4.61
C PRO A 123 -19.03 10.84 -5.26
N SER A 124 -17.71 11.00 -5.40
CA SER A 124 -16.88 9.97 -6.01
C SER A 124 -16.73 8.79 -5.04
N GLN A 125 -17.07 7.59 -5.51
CA GLN A 125 -16.91 6.37 -4.72
C GLN A 125 -15.44 5.97 -4.73
N ARG A 126 -14.88 5.72 -3.54
CA ARG A 126 -13.52 5.20 -3.39
C ARG A 126 -13.54 3.84 -2.73
N PHE A 127 -12.76 2.95 -3.32
CA PHE A 127 -12.47 1.64 -2.76
C PHE A 127 -11.12 1.69 -2.05
N LEU A 128 -11.07 1.15 -0.84
CA LEU A 128 -9.87 1.03 -0.04
C LEU A 128 -9.70 -0.41 0.39
N LEU A 129 -8.49 -0.93 0.21
CA LEU A 129 -8.07 -2.24 0.68
C LEU A 129 -6.86 -2.05 1.59
N THR A 130 -6.98 -2.50 2.85
CA THR A 130 -5.86 -2.44 3.79
C THR A 130 -4.96 -3.67 3.69
N ALA A 131 -3.77 -3.54 4.27
CA ALA A 131 -2.94 -4.70 4.61
C ALA A 131 -3.66 -5.63 5.62
N ARG A 132 -3.10 -6.83 5.79
CA ARG A 132 -3.55 -7.78 6.83
C ARG A 132 -3.48 -7.10 8.20
N LEU A 133 -4.54 -7.23 8.98
CA LEU A 133 -4.62 -6.74 10.35
C LEU A 133 -4.14 -7.81 11.32
N ALA A 134 -3.59 -7.40 12.45
CA ALA A 134 -3.20 -8.32 13.53
C ALA A 134 -4.44 -8.96 14.18
N GLN A 135 -5.53 -8.19 14.32
CA GLN A 135 -6.77 -8.61 14.97
C GLN A 135 -7.99 -8.25 14.10
N PRO A 136 -8.23 -8.96 12.99
CA PRO A 136 -9.30 -8.63 12.06
C PRO A 136 -10.69 -8.84 12.65
N GLU A 137 -10.92 -9.90 13.43
CA GLU A 137 -12.24 -10.19 14.00
C GLU A 137 -12.64 -9.18 15.09
N ALA A 138 -11.69 -8.73 15.91
CA ALA A 138 -11.95 -7.69 16.89
C ALA A 138 -12.33 -6.36 16.21
N LEU A 139 -11.68 -6.02 15.09
CA LEU A 139 -12.05 -4.85 14.29
C LEU A 139 -13.45 -5.02 13.69
N ARG A 140 -13.78 -6.22 13.20
CA ARG A 140 -15.09 -6.52 12.63
C ARG A 140 -16.20 -6.30 13.65
N ALA A 141 -16.06 -6.86 14.85
CA ALA A 141 -17.02 -6.65 15.94
C ALA A 141 -17.18 -5.17 16.27
N ALA A 142 -16.08 -4.45 16.49
CA ALA A 142 -16.10 -3.03 16.83
C ALA A 142 -16.66 -2.13 15.71
N LEU A 143 -16.52 -2.51 14.44
CA LEU A 143 -17.12 -1.80 13.31
C LEU A 143 -18.62 -2.07 13.21
N LEU A 144 -19.06 -3.30 13.42
CA LEU A 144 -20.48 -3.67 13.38
C LEU A 144 -21.28 -2.97 14.48
N GLU A 145 -20.69 -2.74 15.66
CA GLU A 145 -21.30 -1.96 16.74
C GLU A 145 -21.50 -0.47 16.38
N ARG A 146 -20.60 0.09 15.55
CA ARG A 146 -20.57 1.53 15.23
C ARG A 146 -21.29 1.88 13.93
N LEU A 147 -21.50 0.91 13.06
CA LEU A 147 -22.16 1.11 11.78
C LEU A 147 -23.67 0.98 11.95
N SER A 148 -24.38 2.07 11.65
CA SER A 148 -25.83 2.03 11.45
C SER A 148 -26.15 1.03 10.33
N SER A 149 -27.13 0.17 10.58
CA SER A 149 -27.54 -1.05 9.86
C SER A 149 -27.84 -0.93 8.35
N SER A 150 -27.60 0.21 7.72
CA SER A 150 -27.84 0.47 6.29
C SER A 150 -26.54 0.47 5.47
N LEU A 151 -25.85 -0.68 5.39
CA LEU A 151 -24.84 -0.86 4.34
C LEU A 151 -25.57 -1.01 3.00
N ARG A 152 -25.27 -0.11 2.05
CA ARG A 152 -25.94 -0.08 0.75
C ARG A 152 -25.41 -1.14 -0.22
N VAL A 153 -24.17 -1.57 -0.03
CA VAL A 153 -23.46 -2.45 -0.97
C VAL A 153 -23.23 -3.84 -0.35
N PRO A 154 -23.61 -4.93 -1.04
CA PRO A 154 -23.45 -6.27 -0.52
C PRO A 154 -21.97 -6.68 -0.43
N GLU A 155 -21.64 -7.45 0.61
CA GLU A 155 -20.28 -7.90 0.91
C GLU A 155 -19.64 -8.64 -0.29
N ALA A 156 -20.41 -9.45 -1.01
CA ALA A 156 -19.95 -10.19 -2.18
C ALA A 156 -19.40 -9.29 -3.29
N GLN A 157 -19.99 -8.10 -3.48
CA GLN A 157 -19.52 -7.13 -4.48
C GLN A 157 -18.19 -6.50 -4.06
N ILE A 158 -18.04 -6.18 -2.78
CA ILE A 158 -16.82 -5.61 -2.20
C ILE A 158 -15.67 -6.63 -2.29
N LEU A 159 -15.95 -7.90 -2.03
CA LEU A 159 -14.97 -8.98 -2.19
C LEU A 159 -14.54 -9.16 -3.66
N ARG A 160 -15.47 -9.01 -4.62
CA ARG A 160 -15.12 -9.01 -6.06
C ARG A 160 -14.20 -7.84 -6.42
N LEU A 161 -14.48 -6.64 -5.90
CA LEU A 161 -13.60 -5.48 -6.09
C LEU A 161 -12.21 -5.71 -5.49
N ALA A 162 -12.15 -6.27 -4.28
CA ALA A 162 -10.89 -6.62 -3.63
C ALA A 162 -10.06 -7.62 -4.46
N ARG A 163 -10.72 -8.63 -5.06
CA ARG A 163 -10.06 -9.60 -5.96
C ARG A 163 -9.53 -8.92 -7.22
N ARG A 164 -10.34 -8.08 -7.87
CA ARG A 164 -9.93 -7.35 -9.08
C ARG A 164 -8.73 -6.44 -8.82
N GLN A 165 -8.73 -5.70 -7.71
CA GLN A 165 -7.60 -4.84 -7.37
C GLN A 165 -6.32 -5.66 -7.14
N ARG A 166 -6.41 -6.79 -6.44
CA ARG A 166 -5.25 -7.68 -6.26
C ARG A 166 -4.71 -8.25 -7.56
N LEU A 167 -5.59 -8.63 -8.50
CA LEU A 167 -5.17 -9.10 -9.82
C LEU A 167 -4.47 -8.00 -10.60
N ARG A 168 -5.02 -6.78 -10.56
CA ARG A 168 -4.38 -5.61 -11.18
C ARG A 168 -3.00 -5.34 -10.59
N ASP A 169 -2.89 -5.32 -9.26
CA ASP A 169 -1.61 -5.07 -8.58
C ASP A 169 -0.59 -6.18 -8.90
N ALA A 170 -1.03 -7.45 -8.91
CA ALA A 170 -0.17 -8.58 -9.28
C ALA A 170 0.30 -8.49 -10.74
N LEU A 171 -0.58 -8.08 -11.65
CA LEU A 171 -0.25 -7.90 -13.06
C LEU A 171 0.75 -6.74 -13.24
N ILE A 172 0.56 -5.63 -12.52
CA ILE A 172 1.52 -4.50 -12.53
C ILE A 172 2.88 -4.95 -12.01
N VAL A 173 2.92 -5.71 -10.91
CA VAL A 173 4.19 -6.24 -10.36
C VAL A 173 4.85 -7.19 -11.34
N LEU A 174 4.09 -8.09 -11.97
CA LEU A 174 4.61 -9.01 -12.99
C LEU A 174 5.20 -8.24 -14.18
N LEU A 175 4.48 -7.23 -14.68
CA LEU A 175 4.96 -6.37 -15.77
C LEU A 175 6.23 -5.61 -15.37
N ALA A 176 6.29 -5.05 -14.16
CA ALA A 176 7.49 -4.38 -13.67
C ALA A 176 8.68 -5.35 -13.57
N LEU A 177 8.45 -6.57 -13.10
CA LEU A 177 9.48 -7.59 -12.97
C LEU A 177 10.01 -8.05 -14.33
N LEU A 178 9.14 -8.17 -15.35
CA LEU A 178 9.53 -8.46 -16.73
C LEU A 178 10.20 -7.27 -17.42
N ALA A 179 9.82 -6.04 -17.09
CA ALA A 179 10.45 -4.83 -17.63
C ALA A 179 11.88 -4.63 -17.11
N THR A 180 12.20 -5.14 -15.92
CA THR A 180 13.51 -4.98 -15.29
C THR A 180 14.66 -5.59 -16.12
N PRO A 181 14.64 -6.87 -16.55
CA PRO A 181 15.70 -7.43 -17.39
C PRO A 181 15.76 -6.76 -18.77
N LEU A 182 14.62 -6.35 -19.33
CA LEU A 182 14.57 -5.61 -20.58
C LEU A 182 15.31 -4.26 -20.44
N TYR A 183 15.07 -3.55 -19.35
CA TYR A 183 15.72 -2.28 -19.05
C TYR A 183 17.24 -2.45 -18.88
N VAL A 184 17.67 -3.50 -18.17
CA VAL A 184 19.10 -3.84 -18.02
C VAL A 184 19.74 -4.14 -19.38
N LEU A 185 19.07 -4.88 -20.27
CA LEU A 185 19.55 -5.16 -21.63
C LEU A 185 19.70 -3.88 -22.46
N ILE A 186 18.68 -3.02 -22.48
CA ILE A 186 18.73 -1.76 -23.23
C ILE A 186 19.85 -0.87 -22.69
N PHE A 187 19.93 -0.70 -21.36
CA PHE A 187 20.91 0.18 -20.74
C PHE A 187 22.34 -0.34 -20.94
N SER A 188 22.56 -1.64 -20.80
CA SER A 188 23.86 -2.27 -21.07
C SER A 188 24.30 -2.05 -22.52
N ARG A 189 23.38 -2.16 -23.49
CA ARG A 189 23.67 -1.92 -24.91
C ARG A 189 24.02 -0.47 -25.20
N VAL A 190 23.28 0.49 -24.63
CA VAL A 190 23.58 1.93 -24.75
C VAL A 190 24.94 2.24 -24.16
N LEU A 191 25.24 1.74 -22.95
CA LEU A 191 26.52 1.96 -22.28
C LEU A 191 27.69 1.41 -23.11
N LEU A 192 27.55 0.20 -23.65
CA LEU A 192 28.55 -0.43 -24.51
C LEU A 192 28.76 0.38 -25.80
N SER A 193 27.68 0.85 -26.45
CA SER A 193 27.79 1.68 -27.66
C SER A 193 28.47 3.03 -27.42
N ALA A 194 28.20 3.67 -26.27
CA ALA A 194 28.84 4.92 -25.89
C ALA A 194 30.35 4.74 -25.62
N LEU A 195 30.74 3.62 -25.01
CA LEU A 195 32.14 3.28 -24.78
C LEU A 195 32.89 2.90 -26.07
N SER A 196 32.22 2.25 -27.03
CA SER A 196 32.84 1.88 -28.32
C SER A 196 33.00 3.05 -29.28
N GLY A 197 32.18 4.10 -29.19
CA GLY A 197 32.28 5.30 -30.02
C GLY A 197 33.30 6.34 -29.53
N ALA A 198 33.92 6.13 -28.36
CA ALA A 198 34.93 7.00 -27.78
C ALA A 198 36.38 6.56 -28.06
N ARG A 199 36.57 5.56 -28.94
CA ARG A 199 37.87 5.13 -29.48
C ARG A 199 37.94 5.47 -30.96
#